data_AF-A0A8S8XTX5-F1
#
_entry.id   AF-A0A8S8XTX5-F1
#
_cell.length_a   1.000
_cell.length_b   1.000
_cell.length_c   1.000
_cell.angle_alpha   90.00
_cell.angle_beta   90.00
_cell.angle_gamma   90.00
#
_symmetry.space_group_name_H-M   'P 1'
#
loop_
_entity.id
_entity.type
_entity.pdbx_description
1 polymer ?
#
loop_
_entity_poly.entity_id
_entity_poly.type
_entity_poly.pdbx_seq_one_letter_code
_entity_poly.pdbx_strand_id
1 'polypeptide(L)'
;MGSTNYPAEHYALNIWNHGSGATGVAYEQSCPDYCWYYGNEADKLELSEIDYALNQITNNGENKLDIVGFDACLMSTIEVVGL
;
A
#
# COMPACT_ATOMS: atom_id res chain seq x y z
N MET A 1 -10.23 -0.16 -12.42
CA MET A 1 -8.87 0.19 -11.97
C MET A 1 -8.39 1.43 -12.71
N GLY A 2 -7.36 2.14 -12.22
CA GLY A 2 -6.75 3.24 -12.99
C GLY A 2 -6.44 2.86 -14.44
N SER A 3 -6.02 1.61 -14.67
CA SER A 3 -5.73 1.04 -16.00
C SER A 3 -6.89 1.00 -16.99
N THR A 4 -8.15 0.90 -16.54
CA THR A 4 -9.31 0.89 -17.46
C THR A 4 -9.61 2.30 -17.98
N ASN A 5 -9.32 3.32 -17.17
CA ASN A 5 -9.57 4.71 -17.52
C ASN A 5 -8.32 5.37 -18.15
N TYR A 6 -7.14 4.85 -17.85
CA TYR A 6 -5.85 5.32 -18.33
C TYR A 6 -5.02 4.13 -18.85
N PRO A 7 -5.37 3.60 -20.03
CA PRO A 7 -4.67 2.46 -20.61
C PRO A 7 -3.22 2.84 -20.97
N ALA A 8 -2.28 2.02 -20.52
CA ALA A 8 -0.86 2.10 -20.79
C ALA A 8 -0.27 0.68 -20.91
N GLU A 9 0.89 0.57 -21.56
CA GLU A 9 1.65 -0.69 -21.66
C GLU A 9 2.37 -1.03 -20.35
N HIS A 10 2.74 -0.01 -19.58
CA HIS A 10 3.57 -0.10 -18.39
C HIS A 10 2.95 0.70 -17.25
N TYR A 11 2.89 0.11 -16.05
CA TYR A 11 2.34 0.75 -14.86
C TYR A 11 3.32 0.68 -13.70
N ALA A 12 3.36 1.77 -12.95
CA ALA A 12 4.04 1.85 -11.65
C ALA A 12 3.02 2.20 -10.57
N LEU A 13 3.19 1.61 -9.38
CA LEU A 13 2.46 1.96 -8.17
C LEU A 13 3.44 2.63 -7.21
N ASN A 14 3.11 3.84 -6.74
CA ASN A 14 3.83 4.52 -5.67
C ASN A 14 2.96 4.57 -4.42
N ILE A 15 3.43 3.96 -3.33
CA ILE A 15 2.78 3.99 -2.01
C ILE A 15 3.54 5.00 -1.16
N TRP A 16 2.85 6.09 -0.82
CA TRP A 16 3.43 7.24 -0.15
C TRP A 16 2.88 7.44 1.27
N ASN A 17 3.66 8.15 2.10
CA ASN A 17 3.46 8.55 3.51
C ASN A 17 4.31 7.70 4.47
N HIS A 18 4.25 7.94 5.79
CA HIS A 18 5.10 7.30 6.78
C HIS A 18 5.13 5.78 6.64
N GLY A 19 6.32 5.21 6.82
CA GLY A 19 6.55 3.77 6.80
C GLY A 19 7.30 3.32 8.04
N SER A 20 7.15 2.05 8.36
CA SER A 20 7.80 1.41 9.51
C SER A 20 8.24 -0.02 9.18
N GLY A 21 8.56 -0.28 7.91
CA GLY A 21 9.05 -1.57 7.42
C GLY A 21 8.02 -2.68 7.58
N ALA A 22 8.40 -3.77 8.26
CA ALA A 22 7.56 -4.95 8.46
C ALA A 22 6.20 -4.66 9.14
N THR A 23 6.08 -3.54 9.86
CA THR A 23 4.84 -3.18 10.56
C THR A 23 3.85 -2.39 9.71
N GLY A 24 4.20 -2.00 8.47
CA GLY A 24 3.30 -1.34 7.54
C GLY A 24 3.76 0.03 7.05
N VAL A 25 2.88 0.67 6.28
CA VAL A 25 3.11 1.96 5.61
C VAL A 25 1.83 2.77 5.49
N ALA A 26 1.94 4.01 5.06
CA ALA A 26 0.84 4.94 4.90
C ALA A 26 0.06 5.20 6.20
N TYR A 27 0.79 5.31 7.32
CA TYR A 27 0.20 5.57 8.63
C TYR A 27 -0.63 6.85 8.64
N GLU A 28 -1.83 6.73 9.22
CA GLU A 28 -2.61 7.87 9.63
C GLU A 28 -1.91 8.57 10.82
N GLN A 29 -1.47 9.82 10.59
CA GLN A 29 -0.65 10.56 11.55
C GLN A 29 -1.43 11.04 12.79
N SER A 30 -2.76 11.09 12.70
CA SER A 30 -3.61 11.55 13.79
C SER A 30 -5.00 10.95 13.66
N CYS A 31 -5.47 10.35 14.75
CA CYS A 31 -6.88 10.06 14.96
C CYS A 31 -7.36 11.06 16.03
N PRO A 32 -7.98 12.20 15.64
CA PRO A 32 -8.45 13.19 16.60
C PRO A 32 -9.57 12.61 17.47
N ASP A 33 -9.81 13.10 18.69
CA ASP A 33 -10.80 12.52 19.63
C ASP A 33 -12.18 12.16 19.03
N TYR A 34 -12.63 12.91 18.01
CA TYR A 34 -13.89 12.60 17.32
C TYR A 34 -13.84 11.31 16.48
N CYS A 35 -12.67 10.86 16.00
CA CYS A 35 -12.50 9.60 15.28
C CYS A 35 -12.98 8.43 16.17
N TRP A 36 -12.57 8.44 17.44
CA TRP A 36 -12.90 7.42 18.43
C TRP A 36 -14.37 7.49 18.83
N TYR A 37 -14.96 8.68 18.84
CA TYR A 37 -16.41 8.87 19.07
C TYR A 37 -17.27 8.13 18.03
N TYR A 38 -16.78 7.98 16.80
CA TYR A 38 -17.43 7.19 15.75
C TYR A 38 -16.90 5.75 15.65
N GLY A 39 -16.04 5.31 16.58
CA GLY A 39 -15.44 3.98 16.58
C GLY A 39 -14.38 3.77 15.49
N ASN A 40 -13.78 4.84 14.97
CA ASN A 40 -12.63 4.75 14.07
C ASN A 40 -11.34 4.76 14.89
N GLU A 41 -10.37 3.97 14.44
CA GLU A 41 -9.02 3.90 15.01
C GLU A 41 -8.01 4.41 13.97
N ALA A 42 -6.83 4.85 14.44
CA ALA A 42 -5.75 5.22 13.53
C ALA A 42 -5.35 3.99 12.71
N ASP A 43 -5.35 4.13 11.39
CA ASP A 43 -5.07 3.01 10.48
C ASP A 43 -3.72 3.14 9.75
N LYS A 44 -3.26 2.03 9.18
CA LYS A 44 -2.08 1.93 8.33
C LYS A 44 -2.32 0.79 7.32
N LEU A 45 -1.61 0.82 6.20
CA LEU A 45 -1.57 -0.34 5.32
C LEU A 45 -0.61 -1.39 5.89
N GLU A 46 -1.15 -2.55 6.26
CA GLU A 46 -0.37 -3.72 6.65
C GLU A 46 0.21 -4.42 5.41
N LEU A 47 1.33 -5.13 5.57
CA LEU A 47 1.96 -5.86 4.47
C LEU A 47 1.02 -6.92 3.88
N SER A 48 0.24 -7.61 4.71
CA SER A 48 -0.76 -8.58 4.28
C SER A 48 -1.89 -7.97 3.44
N GLU A 49 -2.31 -6.74 3.76
CA GLU A 49 -3.34 -6.02 3.01
C GLU A 49 -2.81 -5.58 1.65
N ILE A 50 -1.55 -5.16 1.61
CA ILE A 50 -0.87 -4.78 0.36
C ILE A 50 -0.68 -6.01 -0.53
N ASP A 51 -0.19 -7.13 0.01
CA ASP A 51 -0.06 -8.41 -0.72
C ASP A 51 -1.41 -8.84 -1.30
N TYR A 52 -2.45 -8.86 -0.47
CA TYR A 52 -3.80 -9.18 -0.93
C TYR A 52 -4.27 -8.24 -2.05
N ALA A 53 -4.09 -6.92 -1.90
CA ALA A 53 -4.48 -5.96 -2.91
C ALA A 53 -3.69 -6.13 -4.21
N LEU A 54 -2.36 -6.32 -4.14
CA LEU A 54 -1.49 -6.59 -5.28
C LEU A 54 -1.92 -7.85 -6.01
N ASN A 55 -2.23 -8.92 -5.28
CA ASN A 55 -2.74 -10.16 -5.83
C ASN A 55 -4.05 -9.94 -6.61
N GLN A 56 -5.00 -9.18 -6.04
CA GLN A 56 -6.28 -8.89 -6.70
C GLN A 56 -6.11 -8.04 -7.96
N ILE A 57 -5.31 -6.97 -7.91
CA ILE A 57 -5.17 -6.04 -9.04
C ILE A 57 -4.34 -6.61 -10.19
N THR A 58 -3.39 -7.49 -9.88
CA THR A 58 -2.54 -8.14 -10.88
C THR A 58 -3.14 -9.44 -11.40
N ASN A 59 -4.33 -9.84 -10.94
CA ASN A 59 -4.93 -11.15 -11.20
C ASN A 59 -3.93 -12.30 -10.90
N ASN A 60 -3.49 -12.41 -9.65
CA ASN A 60 -2.47 -13.36 -9.22
C ASN A 60 -1.16 -13.28 -10.04
N GLY A 61 -0.77 -12.08 -10.48
CA GLY A 61 0.46 -11.84 -11.23
C GLY A 61 0.37 -12.05 -12.75
N GLU A 62 -0.81 -12.26 -13.32
CA GLU A 62 -1.01 -12.28 -14.79
C GLU A 62 -0.81 -10.89 -15.42
N ASN A 63 -1.24 -9.84 -14.72
CA ASN A 63 -1.16 -8.43 -15.14
C ASN A 63 -0.21 -7.67 -14.22
N LYS A 64 1.09 -7.88 -14.41
CA LYS A 64 2.12 -7.33 -13.51
C LYS A 64 2.22 -5.81 -13.60
N LEU A 65 2.54 -5.21 -12.45
CA LEU A 65 3.11 -3.86 -12.39
C LEU A 65 4.61 -3.97 -12.62
N ASP A 66 5.20 -3.01 -13.32
CA ASP A 66 6.64 -3.00 -13.56
C ASP A 66 7.41 -2.57 -12.32
N ILE A 67 6.81 -1.65 -11.56
CA ILE A 67 7.40 -1.07 -10.35
C ILE A 67 6.32 -0.96 -9.28
N VAL A 68 6.63 -1.49 -8.10
CA VAL A 68 5.97 -1.12 -6.84
C VAL A 68 7.00 -0.39 -6.00
N GLY A 69 6.79 0.91 -5.82
CA GLY A 69 7.65 1.80 -5.06
C GLY A 69 7.01 2.19 -3.73
N PHE A 70 7.83 2.25 -2.69
CA PHE A 70 7.44 2.79 -1.40
C PHE A 70 8.21 4.08 -1.16
N ASP A 71 7.55 5.23 -1.33
CA ASP A 71 8.08 6.55 -1.00
C ASP A 71 7.78 6.86 0.47
N ALA A 72 8.44 6.08 1.33
CA ALA A 72 8.16 5.97 2.75
C ALA A 72 9.39 5.51 3.54
N CYS A 73 9.49 5.91 4.81
CA CYS A 73 10.58 5.51 5.68
C CYS A 73 10.62 3.97 5.87
N LEU A 74 11.83 3.41 5.96
CA LEU A 74 12.08 2.03 6.40
C LEU A 74 11.47 0.91 5.53
N MET A 75 11.00 1.20 4.31
CA MET A 75 10.35 0.20 3.45
C MET A 75 11.31 -0.66 2.63
N SER A 76 12.61 -0.34 2.60
CA SER A 76 13.63 -1.16 1.92
C SER A 76 14.13 -2.29 2.83
N THR A 77 13.22 -3.21 3.20
CA THR A 77 13.48 -4.36 4.09
C THR A 77 13.11 -5.68 3.42
N ILE A 78 13.62 -6.80 3.93
CA ILE A 78 13.44 -8.12 3.31
C ILE A 78 12.00 -8.63 3.44
N GLU A 79 11.30 -8.22 4.49
CA GLU A 79 9.89 -8.52 4.73
C GLU A 79 9.00 -7.85 3.68
N VAL A 80 9.36 -6.64 3.25
CA VAL A 80 8.59 -5.84 2.28
C VAL A 80 8.81 -6.32 0.84
N VAL A 81 10.03 -6.77 0.48
CA VAL A 81 10.27 -7.28 -0.88
C VAL A 81 9.62 -8.64 -1.14
N GLY A 82 9.15 -9.33 -0.09
CA GLY A 82 8.45 -10.61 -0.18
C GLY A 82 6.95 -10.50 -0.48
N LEU A 83 6.44 -9.28 -0.67
CA LEU A 83 5.08 -8.99 -1.16
C LEU A 83 4.85 -9.46 -2.61
#